data_AF-A0AAV6AT84-F1
#
_entry.id   AF-A0AAV6AT84-F1
#
_cell.length_a   1.000
_cell.length_b   1.000
_cell.length_c   1.000
_cell.angle_alpha   90.00
_cell.angle_beta   90.00
_cell.angle_gamma   90.00
#
_symmetry.space_group_name_H-M   'P 1'
#
loop_
_entity.id
_entity.type
_entity.pdbx_description
1 polymer ?
#
loop_
_entity_poly.entity_id
_entity_poly.type
_entity_poly.pdbx_seq_one_letter_code
_entity_poly.pdbx_strand_id
1 'polypeptide(L)'
;MKTWLPWVLLAVSLALNLFLVAGFFWTRSAVAMWRDPEARFEMMADRLDLTDPQRTQFREAMEALKSKGFGGGWEQHREARREIFDMALQPNPDRAAIVARVEEMTRQRTQMMTDALDIMLPFLASLTPEQRAEKKQLMEERRERRGRGWGWGHWG
;
A
#
# COMPACT_ATOMS: atom_id res chain seq x y z
N MET A 1 -7.45 13.91 57.98
CA MET A 1 -7.23 13.84 56.51
C MET A 1 -7.17 12.36 56.11
N LYS A 2 -7.98 11.93 55.14
CA LYS A 2 -8.16 10.51 54.80
C LYS A 2 -6.91 9.98 54.05
N THR A 3 -6.05 9.24 54.76
CA THR A 3 -4.72 8.77 54.30
C THR A 3 -4.72 7.77 53.13
N TRP A 4 -5.89 7.26 52.74
CA TRP A 4 -6.05 6.29 51.65
C TRP A 4 -6.17 6.93 50.26
N LEU A 5 -6.55 8.22 50.18
CA LEU A 5 -6.69 8.96 48.92
C LEU A 5 -5.42 8.96 48.04
N PRO A 6 -4.21 9.24 48.57
CA PRO A 6 -2.99 9.21 47.74
C PRO A 6 -2.68 7.80 47.19
N TRP A 7 -3.02 6.74 47.91
CA TRP A 7 -2.81 5.36 47.46
C TRP A 7 -3.77 4.95 46.34
N VAL A 8 -5.02 5.42 46.41
CA VAL A 8 -5.99 5.22 45.32
C VAL A 8 -5.55 5.96 44.06
N LEU A 9 -5.09 7.21 44.20
CA LEU A 9 -4.57 7.98 43.06
C LEU A 9 -3.31 7.35 42.46
N LEU A 10 -2.42 6.80 43.29
CA LEU A 10 -1.25 6.04 42.84
C LEU A 10 -1.67 4.79 42.05
N ALA A 11 -2.61 3.99 42.58
CA ALA A 11 -3.08 2.78 41.94
C ALA A 11 -3.75 3.05 40.58
N VAL A 12 -4.59 4.10 40.51
CA VAL A 12 -5.22 4.54 39.26
C VAL A 12 -4.17 5.03 38.25
N SER A 13 -3.19 5.81 38.70
CA SER A 13 -2.11 6.28 37.83
C SER A 13 -1.28 5.12 37.27
N LEU A 14 -0.94 4.12 38.10
CA LEU A 14 -0.22 2.93 37.65
C LEU A 14 -1.03 2.10 36.66
N ALA A 15 -2.32 1.90 36.90
CA ALA A 15 -3.20 1.18 35.99
C ALA A 15 -3.33 1.89 34.62
N LEU A 16 -3.48 3.21 34.62
CA LEU A 16 -3.53 4.01 33.39
C LEU A 16 -2.21 3.94 32.62
N ASN A 17 -1.07 4.06 33.30
CA ASN A 17 0.24 3.96 32.65
C ASN A 17 0.47 2.57 32.06
N LEU A 18 0.11 1.50 32.78
CA LEU A 18 0.17 0.13 32.25
C LEU A 18 -0.73 -0.05 31.03
N PHE A 19 -1.94 0.50 31.06
CA PHE A 19 -2.86 0.44 29.93
C PHE A 19 -2.32 1.20 28.70
N LEU A 20 -1.74 2.39 28.90
CA LEU A 20 -1.14 3.18 27.82
C LEU A 20 0.09 2.49 27.22
N VAL A 21 0.96 1.92 28.05
CA VAL A 21 2.15 1.17 27.59
C VAL A 21 1.72 -0.09 26.84
N ALA A 22 0.82 -0.89 27.41
CA ALA A 22 0.28 -2.08 26.75
C ALA A 22 -0.42 -1.73 25.43
N GLY A 23 -1.22 -0.66 25.41
CA GLY A 23 -1.88 -0.15 24.22
C GLY A 23 -0.88 0.33 23.15
N PHE A 24 0.20 1.00 23.54
CA PHE A 24 1.27 1.42 22.61
C PHE A 24 2.00 0.22 22.00
N PHE A 25 2.34 -0.80 22.80
CA PHE A 25 2.97 -2.01 22.28
C PHE A 25 2.02 -2.84 21.42
N TRP A 26 0.74 -2.95 21.80
CA TRP A 26 -0.30 -3.62 21.01
C TRP A 26 -0.55 -2.93 19.68
N THR A 27 -0.66 -1.60 19.67
CA THR A 27 -0.86 -0.84 18.43
C THR A 27 0.37 -0.93 17.54
N ARG A 28 1.58 -0.90 18.09
CA ARG A 28 2.81 -1.09 17.31
C ARG A 28 2.92 -2.50 16.71
N SER A 29 2.57 -3.55 17.45
CA SER A 29 2.59 -4.93 16.95
C SER A 29 1.46 -5.21 15.96
N ALA A 30 0.25 -4.71 16.23
CA ALA A 30 -0.85 -4.74 15.28
C ALA A 30 -0.45 -4.01 13.99
N VAL A 31 0.00 -2.75 14.05
CA VAL A 31 0.45 -2.02 12.85
C VAL A 31 1.59 -2.74 12.13
N ALA A 32 2.48 -3.45 12.83
CA ALA A 32 3.52 -4.28 12.21
C ALA A 32 2.93 -5.48 11.44
N MET A 33 1.94 -6.17 11.99
CA MET A 33 1.21 -7.25 11.30
C MET A 33 0.51 -6.73 10.03
N TRP A 34 -0.04 -5.52 10.07
CA TRP A 34 -0.64 -4.90 8.88
C TRP A 34 0.41 -4.41 7.86
N ARG A 35 1.70 -4.38 8.20
CA ARG A 35 2.82 -4.04 7.30
C ARG A 35 3.53 -5.27 6.74
N ASP A 36 3.26 -6.46 7.28
CA ASP A 36 3.85 -7.70 6.81
C ASP A 36 3.27 -8.10 5.43
N PRO A 37 4.11 -8.20 4.38
CA PRO A 37 3.67 -8.67 3.07
C PRO A 37 3.08 -10.08 3.09
N GLU A 38 3.56 -10.95 3.98
CA GLU A 38 3.12 -12.35 4.07
C GLU A 38 1.72 -12.44 4.68
N ALA A 39 1.48 -11.74 5.79
CA ALA A 39 0.14 -11.65 6.38
C ALA A 39 -0.92 -11.07 5.40
N ARG A 40 -0.53 -10.10 4.57
CA ARG A 40 -1.42 -9.55 3.52
C ARG A 40 -1.69 -10.54 2.40
N PHE A 41 -0.69 -11.36 2.06
CA PHE A 41 -0.84 -12.45 1.09
C PHE A 41 -1.82 -13.48 1.61
N GLU A 42 -1.62 -13.99 2.84
CA GLU A 42 -2.49 -15.02 3.43
C GLU A 42 -3.94 -14.52 3.57
N MET A 43 -4.15 -13.29 4.04
CA MET A 43 -5.48 -12.69 4.11
C MET A 43 -6.17 -12.62 2.73
N MET A 44 -5.42 -12.35 1.65
CA MET A 44 -5.97 -12.34 0.29
C MET A 44 -6.24 -13.76 -0.22
N ALA A 45 -5.33 -14.70 0.06
CA ALA A 45 -5.47 -16.09 -0.33
C ALA A 45 -6.67 -16.75 0.32
N ASP A 46 -6.88 -16.51 1.61
CA ASP A 46 -8.03 -17.00 2.38
C ASP A 46 -9.33 -16.37 1.89
N ARG A 47 -9.33 -15.05 1.62
CA ARG A 47 -10.54 -14.36 1.16
C ARG A 47 -10.98 -14.77 -0.24
N LEU A 48 -10.05 -15.18 -1.09
CA LEU A 48 -10.33 -15.71 -2.42
C LEU A 48 -10.49 -17.24 -2.43
N ASP A 49 -10.37 -17.90 -1.27
CA ASP A 49 -10.39 -19.36 -1.13
C ASP A 49 -9.44 -20.03 -2.15
N LEU A 50 -8.19 -19.56 -2.21
CA LEU A 50 -7.22 -20.05 -3.18
C LEU A 50 -6.79 -21.48 -2.83
N THR A 51 -6.79 -22.32 -3.86
CA THR A 51 -6.20 -23.68 -3.81
C THR A 51 -4.68 -23.60 -3.67
N ASP A 52 -4.03 -24.66 -3.19
CA ASP A 52 -2.56 -24.68 -3.04
C ASP A 52 -1.81 -24.34 -4.34
N PRO A 53 -2.20 -24.86 -5.53
CA PRO A 53 -1.59 -24.45 -6.78
C PRO A 53 -1.76 -22.94 -7.09
N GLN A 54 -2.93 -22.37 -6.81
CA GLN A 54 -3.19 -20.94 -7.00
C GLN A 54 -2.39 -20.08 -6.01
N ARG A 55 -2.23 -20.54 -4.76
CA ARG A 55 -1.39 -19.89 -3.74
C ARG A 55 0.06 -19.82 -4.19
N THR A 56 0.60 -20.92 -4.71
CA THR A 56 1.96 -20.96 -5.25
C THR A 56 2.13 -19.98 -6.42
N GLN A 57 1.24 -20.01 -7.41
CA GLN A 57 1.28 -19.07 -8.54
C GLN A 57 1.19 -17.61 -8.10
N PHE A 58 0.35 -17.32 -7.11
CA PHE A 58 0.23 -15.96 -6.59
C PHE A 58 1.50 -15.51 -5.86
N ARG A 59 2.13 -16.40 -5.09
CA ARG A 59 3.39 -16.11 -4.38
C ARG A 59 4.52 -15.83 -5.37
N GLU A 60 4.68 -16.68 -6.37
CA GLU A 60 5.67 -16.51 -7.45
C GLU A 60 5.46 -15.18 -8.20
N ALA A 61 4.21 -14.83 -8.53
CA ALA A 61 3.89 -13.56 -9.17
C ALA A 61 4.24 -12.37 -8.26
N MET A 62 3.95 -12.44 -6.96
CA MET A 62 4.30 -11.39 -6.01
C MET A 62 5.82 -11.23 -5.82
N GLU A 63 6.57 -12.33 -5.82
CA GLU A 63 8.04 -12.32 -5.79
C GLU A 63 8.63 -11.73 -7.07
N ALA A 64 8.09 -12.07 -8.24
CA ALA A 64 8.50 -11.52 -9.52
C ALA A 64 8.22 -10.00 -9.62
N LEU A 65 7.07 -9.54 -9.12
CA LEU A 65 6.80 -8.12 -8.99
C LEU A 65 7.79 -7.43 -8.04
N LYS A 66 8.08 -8.05 -6.89
CA LYS A 66 9.03 -7.49 -5.93
C LYS A 66 10.44 -7.39 -6.53
N SER A 67 10.92 -8.41 -7.23
CA SER A 67 12.26 -8.43 -7.84
C SER A 67 12.40 -7.40 -8.97
N LYS A 68 11.33 -7.16 -9.74
CA LYS A 68 11.25 -6.06 -10.72
C LYS A 68 11.08 -4.66 -10.11
N GLY A 69 11.12 -4.53 -8.79
CA GLY A 69 11.10 -3.21 -8.13
C GLY A 69 9.70 -2.57 -8.00
N PHE A 70 8.62 -3.32 -8.25
CA PHE A 70 7.25 -2.82 -8.09
C PHE A 70 6.90 -2.44 -6.64
N GLY A 71 7.68 -2.92 -5.66
CA GLY A 71 7.56 -2.49 -4.26
C GLY A 71 8.05 -1.06 -3.98
N GLY A 72 8.86 -0.48 -4.89
CA GLY A 72 9.54 0.81 -4.70
C GLY A 72 9.31 1.84 -5.81
N GLY A 73 8.64 1.50 -6.92
CA GLY A 73 8.41 2.39 -8.06
C GLY A 73 7.70 3.72 -7.74
N TRP A 74 7.03 3.81 -6.58
CA TRP A 74 6.47 5.06 -6.08
C TRP A 74 7.53 6.15 -5.85
N GLU A 75 8.74 5.78 -5.45
CA GLU A 75 9.82 6.74 -5.19
C GLU A 75 10.35 7.34 -6.49
N GLN A 76 10.58 6.51 -7.51
CA GLN A 76 11.03 6.95 -8.84
C GLN A 76 9.99 7.86 -9.52
N HIS A 77 8.70 7.52 -9.43
CA HIS A 77 7.64 8.41 -9.93
C HIS A 77 7.47 9.69 -9.10
N ARG A 78 7.84 9.67 -7.81
CA ARG A 78 7.85 10.87 -6.97
C ARG A 78 8.98 11.80 -7.36
N GLU A 79 10.16 11.25 -7.60
CA GLU A 79 11.35 11.99 -8.05
C GLU A 79 11.13 12.60 -9.43
N ALA A 80 10.65 11.84 -10.41
CA ALA A 80 10.34 12.36 -11.74
C ALA A 80 9.32 13.51 -11.72
N ARG A 81 8.30 13.43 -10.84
CA ARG A 81 7.34 14.53 -10.66
C ARG A 81 7.99 15.76 -10.05
N ARG A 82 8.86 15.58 -9.04
CA ARG A 82 9.62 16.69 -8.44
C ARG A 82 10.46 17.38 -9.51
N GLU A 83 11.20 16.63 -10.32
CA GLU A 83 12.02 17.18 -11.41
C GLU A 83 11.17 18.00 -12.40
N ILE A 84 10.01 17.49 -12.81
CA ILE A 84 9.09 18.21 -13.70
C ILE A 84 8.64 19.53 -13.08
N PHE A 85 8.31 19.53 -11.78
CA PHE A 85 7.96 20.76 -11.05
C PHE A 85 9.15 21.72 -10.95
N ASP A 86 10.34 21.24 -10.65
CA ASP A 86 11.55 22.06 -10.54
C ASP A 86 11.89 22.72 -11.89
N MET A 87 11.73 21.99 -13.01
CA MET A 87 11.88 22.53 -14.37
C MET A 87 10.86 23.63 -14.67
N ALA A 88 9.60 23.46 -14.22
CA ALA A 88 8.54 24.43 -14.43
C ALA A 88 8.71 25.71 -13.60
N LEU A 89 9.45 25.66 -12.49
CA LEU A 89 9.71 26.79 -11.60
C LEU A 89 10.99 27.57 -11.94
N GLN A 90 11.75 27.16 -12.97
CA GLN A 90 12.94 27.90 -13.40
C GLN A 90 12.55 29.29 -13.97
N PRO A 91 13.44 30.30 -13.90
CA PRO A 91 13.16 31.65 -14.40
C PRO A 91 12.80 31.73 -15.90
N ASN A 92 13.24 30.76 -16.70
CA ASN A 92 12.89 30.62 -18.11
C ASN A 92 12.56 29.15 -18.41
N PRO A 93 11.33 28.70 -18.12
CA PRO A 93 10.98 27.28 -18.23
C PRO A 93 10.91 26.85 -19.70
N ASP A 94 11.67 25.81 -20.05
CA ASP A 94 11.62 25.20 -21.38
C ASP A 94 10.44 24.21 -21.45
N ARG A 95 9.36 24.64 -22.11
CA ARG A 95 8.17 23.83 -22.33
C ARG A 95 8.48 22.52 -23.07
N ALA A 96 9.38 22.54 -24.06
CA ALA A 96 9.68 21.34 -24.84
C ALA A 96 10.41 20.30 -23.98
N ALA A 97 11.36 20.73 -23.14
CA ALA A 97 12.05 19.86 -22.20
C ALA A 97 11.09 19.27 -21.15
N ILE A 98 10.17 20.07 -20.61
CA ILE A 98 9.16 19.61 -19.64
C ILE A 98 8.25 18.55 -20.27
N VAL A 99 7.73 18.80 -21.47
CA VAL A 99 6.86 17.85 -22.18
C VAL A 99 7.62 16.54 -22.45
N ALA A 100 8.87 16.60 -22.90
CA ALA A 100 9.68 15.41 -23.12
C ALA A 100 9.88 14.59 -21.82
N ARG A 101 10.07 15.24 -20.67
CA ARG A 101 10.19 14.56 -19.37
C ARG A 101 8.88 13.90 -18.94
N VAL A 102 7.75 14.58 -19.14
CA VAL A 102 6.40 14.02 -18.88
C VAL A 102 6.13 12.79 -19.74
N GLU A 103 6.47 12.86 -21.04
CA GLU A 103 6.30 11.74 -21.97
C GLU A 103 7.16 10.55 -21.55
N GLU A 104 8.41 10.77 -21.16
CA GLU A 104 9.30 9.71 -20.68
C GLU A 104 8.76 9.06 -19.41
N MET A 105 8.33 9.86 -18.43
CA MET A 105 7.70 9.34 -17.20
C MET A 105 6.44 8.51 -17.53
N THR A 106 5.65 8.95 -18.51
CA THR A 106 4.44 8.24 -18.94
C THR A 106 4.78 6.92 -19.62
N ARG A 107 5.78 6.89 -20.51
CA ARG A 107 6.27 5.65 -21.13
C ARG A 107 6.74 4.65 -20.09
N GLN A 108 7.56 5.10 -19.13
CA GLN A 108 8.05 4.25 -18.03
C GLN A 108 6.88 3.68 -17.21
N ARG A 109 5.89 4.51 -16.89
CA ARG A 109 4.69 4.06 -16.17
C ARG A 109 3.89 3.02 -16.94
N THR A 110 3.68 3.24 -18.24
CA THR A 110 2.96 2.29 -19.10
C THR A 110 3.70 0.97 -19.20
N GLN A 111 5.02 0.99 -19.42
CA GLN A 111 5.83 -0.23 -19.46
C GLN A 111 5.73 -1.00 -18.14
N MET A 112 5.86 -0.29 -17.02
CA MET A 112 5.71 -0.88 -15.69
C MET A 112 4.32 -1.53 -15.52
N MET A 113 3.24 -0.85 -15.92
CA MET A 113 1.89 -1.43 -15.84
C MET A 113 1.72 -2.68 -16.70
N THR A 114 2.26 -2.67 -17.93
CA THR A 114 2.23 -3.83 -18.83
C THR A 114 3.00 -5.00 -18.24
N ASP A 115 4.23 -4.77 -17.76
CA ASP A 115 5.05 -5.79 -17.11
C ASP A 115 4.35 -6.41 -15.89
N ALA A 116 3.65 -5.61 -15.09
CA ALA A 116 2.90 -6.12 -13.94
C ALA A 116 1.74 -7.01 -14.39
N LEU A 117 1.04 -6.59 -15.45
CA LEU A 117 -0.06 -7.36 -16.00
C LEU A 117 0.44 -8.68 -16.55
N ASP A 118 1.52 -8.70 -17.31
CA ASP A 118 2.09 -9.92 -17.87
C ASP A 118 2.48 -10.93 -16.78
N ILE A 119 3.01 -10.45 -15.65
CA ILE A 119 3.33 -11.29 -14.48
C ILE A 119 2.06 -11.81 -13.78
N MET A 120 1.04 -10.98 -13.63
CA MET A 120 -0.16 -11.31 -12.86
C MET A 120 -1.23 -12.04 -13.67
N LEU A 121 -1.19 -11.97 -14.99
CA LEU A 121 -2.22 -12.51 -15.89
C LEU A 121 -2.37 -14.03 -15.77
N PRO A 122 -1.30 -14.84 -15.68
CA PRO A 122 -1.42 -16.28 -15.48
C PRO A 122 -2.19 -16.65 -14.20
N PHE A 123 -1.89 -15.99 -13.09
CA PHE A 123 -2.63 -16.16 -11.84
C PHE A 123 -4.09 -15.71 -11.98
N LEU A 124 -4.34 -14.57 -12.63
CA LEU A 124 -5.72 -14.10 -12.89
C LEU A 124 -6.51 -15.08 -13.76
N ALA A 125 -5.84 -15.75 -14.69
CA ALA A 125 -6.45 -16.74 -15.58
C ALA A 125 -6.75 -18.07 -14.86
N SER A 126 -6.03 -18.40 -13.78
CA SER A 126 -6.27 -19.62 -13.00
C SER A 126 -7.40 -19.50 -11.98
N LEU A 127 -7.95 -18.30 -11.77
CA LEU A 127 -9.10 -18.07 -10.89
C LEU A 127 -10.42 -18.53 -11.52
N THR A 128 -11.32 -19.08 -10.70
CA THR A 128 -12.70 -19.38 -11.13
C THR A 128 -13.49 -18.10 -11.44
N PRO A 129 -14.63 -18.17 -12.15
CA PRO A 129 -15.51 -17.02 -12.34
C PRO A 129 -15.90 -16.33 -11.02
N GLU A 130 -16.18 -17.11 -9.98
CA GLU A 130 -16.58 -16.63 -8.65
C GLU A 130 -15.41 -15.92 -7.96
N GLN A 131 -14.21 -16.51 -7.98
CA GLN A 131 -13.00 -15.90 -7.42
C GLN A 131 -12.65 -14.58 -8.14
N ARG A 132 -12.85 -14.50 -9.46
CA ARG A 132 -12.64 -13.25 -10.22
C ARG A 132 -13.66 -12.17 -9.84
N ALA A 133 -14.91 -12.54 -9.60
CA ALA A 133 -15.94 -11.61 -9.13
C ALA A 133 -15.60 -11.06 -7.75
N GLU A 134 -15.23 -11.92 -6.79
CA GLU A 134 -14.77 -11.48 -5.45
C GLU A 134 -13.55 -10.56 -5.58
N LYS A 135 -12.54 -10.95 -6.38
CA LYS A 135 -11.36 -10.11 -6.61
C LYS A 135 -11.72 -8.72 -7.14
N LYS A 136 -12.69 -8.62 -8.06
CA LYS A 136 -13.18 -7.34 -8.58
C LYS A 136 -13.82 -6.50 -7.47
N GLN A 137 -14.67 -7.11 -6.65
CA GLN A 137 -15.30 -6.44 -5.50
C GLN A 137 -14.24 -5.92 -4.51
N LEU A 138 -13.21 -6.70 -4.21
CA LEU A 138 -12.08 -6.26 -3.36
C LEU A 138 -11.38 -5.02 -3.91
N MET A 139 -11.20 -4.95 -5.23
CA MET A 139 -10.59 -3.79 -5.88
C MET A 139 -11.49 -2.55 -5.79
N GLU A 140 -12.79 -2.71 -5.95
CA GLU A 140 -13.78 -1.63 -5.81
C GLU A 140 -13.84 -1.09 -4.36
N GLU A 141 -13.93 -1.98 -3.36
CA GLU A 141 -13.88 -1.61 -1.94
C GLU A 141 -12.61 -0.84 -1.57
N ARG A 142 -11.46 -1.23 -2.15
CA ARG A 142 -10.19 -0.52 -1.96
C ARG A 142 -10.22 0.86 -2.61
N ARG A 143 -10.78 0.98 -3.81
CA ARG A 143 -10.93 2.26 -4.51
C ARG A 143 -11.79 3.23 -3.72
N GLU A 144 -12.93 2.78 -3.22
CA GLU A 144 -13.83 3.60 -2.42
C GLU A 144 -13.19 4.06 -1.10
N ARG A 145 -12.50 3.15 -0.40
CA ARG A 145 -11.77 3.51 0.83
C ARG A 145 -10.70 4.57 0.59
N ARG A 146 -10.00 4.50 -0.55
CA ARG A 146 -9.02 5.50 -0.96
C ARG A 146 -9.66 6.83 -1.34
N GLY A 147 -10.81 6.82 -2.02
CA GLY A 147 -11.56 8.02 -2.40
C GLY A 147 -12.18 8.79 -1.23
N ARG A 148 -12.37 8.15 -0.07
CA ARG A 148 -12.94 8.77 1.14
C ARG A 148 -11.90 9.45 2.06
N GLY A 149 -10.61 9.33 1.75
CA GLY A 149 -9.51 9.92 2.53
C GLY A 149 -8.91 11.15 1.86
N TRP A 150 -9.44 12.34 2.19
CA TRP A 150 -8.90 13.67 1.88
C TRP A 150 -8.87 14.08 0.41
N GLY A 151 -9.71 15.08 0.10
CA GLY A 151 -9.67 15.83 -1.15
C GLY A 151 -8.36 16.61 -1.33
N TRP A 152 -8.05 16.87 -2.60
CA TRP A 152 -6.81 17.41 -3.18
C TRP A 152 -5.68 16.38 -3.38
N GLY A 153 -5.52 15.93 -4.63
CA GLY A 153 -4.30 15.23 -5.05
C GLY A 153 -4.43 14.18 -6.17
N HIS A 154 -5.29 14.37 -7.16
CA HIS A 154 -5.27 13.56 -8.39
C HIS A 154 -5.00 14.47 -9.59
N TRP A 155 -3.73 14.81 -9.80
CA TRP A 155 -3.24 14.94 -11.18
C TRP A 155 -2.89 13.52 -11.60
N GLY A 156 -3.89 12.88 -12.25
CA GLY A 156 -3.72 11.61 -12.95
C GLY A 156 -2.84 11.75 -14.18
#